data_AF-A0A354W9C5-F1
#
_entry.id   AF-A0A354W9C5-F1
#
_cell.length_a   1.000
_cell.length_b   1.000
_cell.length_c   1.000
_cell.angle_alpha   90.00
_cell.angle_beta   90.00
_cell.angle_gamma   90.00
#
_symmetry.space_group_name_H-M   'P 1'
#
loop_
_entity.id
_entity.type
_entity.pdbx_description
1 polymer ?
#
loop_
_entity_poly.entity_id
_entity_poly.type
_entity_poly.pdbx_seq_one_letter_code
_entity_poly.pdbx_strand_id
1 'polypeptide(L)'
;MNPALTQFGERMSHLTGVRAIMKDIIETLRLGKGKDFINLSAGNPVILPEVEQLWRDCTAQLLSSPEYGEVVCRYGSSQGYKPFIDVIVEDFNSRYGLNLTDRNVLITPGSQSIYFYATNAFGGYTTDGKLKKIVLPLSPDYTGYGG
;
A
#
# COMPACT_ATOMS: atom_id res chain seq x y z
N MET A 1 -24.11 -10.31 13.98
CA MET A 1 -23.88 -9.64 15.28
C MET A 1 -23.18 -8.32 14.96
N ASN A 2 -23.72 -7.18 15.40
CA ASN A 2 -23.06 -5.89 15.18
C ASN A 2 -22.11 -5.65 16.36
N PRO A 3 -20.77 -5.72 16.16
CA PRO A 3 -19.83 -5.52 17.25
C PRO A 3 -19.91 -4.08 17.77
N ALA A 4 -19.74 -3.87 19.07
CA ALA A 4 -19.62 -2.53 19.64
C ALA A 4 -18.22 -1.97 19.34
N LEU A 5 -18.11 -1.15 18.28
CA LEU A 5 -16.85 -0.55 17.85
C LEU A 5 -16.51 0.72 18.67
N THR A 6 -15.22 1.02 18.76
CA THR A 6 -14.77 2.34 19.23
C THR A 6 -15.10 3.41 18.19
N GLN A 7 -15.05 4.69 18.55
CA GLN A 7 -15.25 5.77 17.56
C GLN A 7 -14.28 5.69 16.37
N PHE A 8 -13.04 5.27 16.62
CA PHE A 8 -12.06 5.01 15.55
C PHE A 8 -12.47 3.81 14.70
N GLY A 9 -12.91 2.71 15.32
CA GLY A 9 -13.40 1.53 14.62
C GLY A 9 -14.63 1.81 13.75
N GLU A 10 -15.59 2.59 14.26
CA GLU A 10 -16.78 3.03 13.53
C GLU A 10 -16.36 3.86 12.30
N ARG A 11 -15.47 4.84 12.49
CA ARG A 11 -14.96 5.67 11.39
C ARG A 11 -14.27 4.84 10.30
N MET A 12 -13.42 3.89 10.69
CA MET A 12 -12.70 2.99 9.76
C MET A 12 -13.62 1.97 9.07
N SER A 13 -14.82 1.73 9.63
CA SER A 13 -15.81 0.81 9.05
C SER A 13 -16.61 1.42 7.89
N HIS A 14 -16.62 2.76 7.79
CA HIS A 14 -17.33 3.45 6.71
C HIS A 14 -16.69 3.15 5.35
N LEU A 15 -17.51 2.78 4.38
CA LEU A 15 -17.09 2.61 3.00
C LEU A 15 -16.97 4.00 2.35
N THR A 16 -15.75 4.45 2.10
CA THR A 16 -15.48 5.73 1.42
C THR A 16 -14.65 5.53 0.15
N GLY A 17 -14.78 6.48 -0.78
CA GLY A 17 -13.97 6.56 -2.00
C GLY A 17 -13.94 5.26 -2.81
N VAL A 18 -12.72 4.78 -3.11
CA VAL A 18 -12.49 3.56 -3.91
C VAL A 18 -13.12 2.32 -3.29
N ARG A 19 -13.21 2.21 -1.96
CA ARG A 19 -13.78 1.00 -1.33
C ARG A 19 -15.26 0.85 -1.63
N ALA A 20 -16.01 1.96 -1.64
CA ALA A 20 -17.42 1.96 -2.02
C ALA A 20 -17.58 1.59 -3.50
N ILE A 21 -16.82 2.23 -4.39
CA ILE A 21 -16.85 1.97 -5.84
C ILE A 21 -16.50 0.51 -6.15
N MET A 22 -15.44 -0.04 -5.55
CA MET A 22 -15.02 -1.42 -5.74
C MET A 22 -16.06 -2.42 -5.23
N LYS A 23 -16.73 -2.12 -4.10
CA LYS A 23 -17.84 -2.95 -3.61
C LYS A 23 -18.96 -3.00 -4.66
N ASP A 24 -19.37 -1.86 -5.19
CA ASP A 24 -20.45 -1.79 -6.19
C ASP A 24 -20.09 -2.55 -7.47
N ILE A 25 -18.83 -2.45 -7.93
CA ILE A 25 -18.33 -3.23 -9.09
C ILE A 25 -18.38 -4.73 -8.80
N ILE A 26 -17.86 -5.18 -7.66
CA ILE A 26 -17.85 -6.60 -7.28
C ILE A 26 -19.29 -7.14 -7.19
N GLU A 27 -20.20 -6.37 -6.58
CA GLU A 27 -21.60 -6.75 -6.47
C GLU A 27 -22.28 -6.82 -7.85
N THR A 28 -22.00 -5.86 -8.73
CA THR A 28 -22.52 -5.82 -10.11
C THR A 28 -22.05 -7.01 -10.93
N LEU A 29 -20.74 -7.29 -10.92
CA LEU A 29 -20.16 -8.44 -11.63
C LEU A 29 -20.72 -9.77 -11.10
N ARG A 30 -20.93 -9.89 -9.79
CA ARG A 30 -21.49 -11.09 -9.17
C ARG A 30 -22.97 -11.33 -9.54
N LEU A 31 -23.77 -10.26 -9.59
CA LEU A 31 -25.21 -10.35 -9.86
C LEU A 31 -25.51 -10.52 -11.35
N GLY A 32 -24.66 -10.01 -12.24
CA GLY A 32 -24.84 -10.09 -13.68
C GLY A 32 -24.49 -11.44 -14.31
N LYS A 33 -24.85 -12.56 -13.68
CA LYS A 33 -24.61 -13.91 -14.24
C LYS A 33 -25.12 -14.00 -15.68
N GLY A 34 -24.22 -14.37 -16.60
CA GLY A 34 -24.52 -14.52 -18.03
C GLY A 34 -24.44 -13.24 -18.86
N LYS A 35 -24.03 -12.11 -18.27
CA LYS A 35 -23.72 -10.87 -19.00
C LYS A 35 -22.22 -10.61 -18.97
N ASP A 36 -21.66 -10.29 -20.14
CA ASP A 36 -20.29 -9.81 -20.24
C ASP A 36 -20.26 -8.31 -19.97
N PHE A 37 -19.46 -7.89 -18.98
CA PHE A 37 -19.20 -6.49 -18.70
C PHE A 37 -17.79 -6.13 -19.18
N ILE A 38 -17.65 -4.96 -19.79
CA ILE A 38 -16.35 -4.33 -19.96
C ILE A 38 -15.99 -3.66 -18.63
N ASN A 39 -15.13 -4.31 -17.85
CA ASN A 39 -14.68 -3.75 -16.59
C ASN A 39 -13.57 -2.72 -16.83
N LEU A 40 -13.92 -1.43 -16.77
CA LEU A 40 -12.97 -0.31 -16.83
C LEU A 40 -12.62 0.22 -15.43
N SER A 41 -12.87 -0.55 -14.37
CA SER A 41 -12.55 -0.14 -13.00
C SER A 41 -11.05 0.00 -12.79
N ALA A 42 -10.64 1.02 -12.06
CA ALA A 42 -9.30 1.13 -11.54
C ALA A 42 -9.02 0.04 -10.48
N GLY A 43 -7.76 -0.34 -10.30
CA GLY A 43 -7.31 -0.95 -9.04
C GLY A 43 -6.36 -2.13 -9.19
N ASN A 44 -6.52 -2.96 -10.22
CA ASN A 44 -5.61 -4.07 -10.48
C ASN A 44 -4.74 -3.79 -11.71
N PRO A 45 -3.41 -3.87 -11.60
CA PRO A 45 -2.53 -3.84 -12.76
C PRO A 45 -2.90 -4.95 -13.75
N VAL A 46 -2.71 -4.66 -15.05
CA VAL A 46 -2.78 -5.70 -16.08
C VAL A 46 -1.66 -6.72 -15.88
N ILE A 47 -1.96 -7.99 -16.08
CA ILE A 47 -0.95 -9.06 -16.09
C ILE A 47 -0.28 -9.05 -17.46
N LEU A 48 0.99 -8.68 -17.51
CA LEU A 48 1.82 -8.76 -18.71
C LEU A 48 2.61 -10.08 -18.66
N PRO A 49 2.58 -10.93 -19.70
CA PRO A 49 3.24 -12.24 -19.69
C PRO A 49 4.73 -12.17 -19.31
N GLU A 50 5.44 -11.15 -19.78
CA GLU A 50 6.86 -10.97 -19.52
C GLU A 50 7.13 -10.59 -18.06
N VAL A 51 6.27 -9.77 -17.46
CA VAL A 51 6.35 -9.38 -16.05
C VAL A 51 5.99 -10.57 -15.16
N GLU A 52 4.96 -11.34 -15.54
CA GLU A 52 4.61 -12.57 -14.84
C GLU A 52 5.77 -13.58 -14.86
N GLN A 53 6.40 -13.77 -16.02
CA GLN A 53 7.54 -14.67 -16.15
C GLN A 53 8.73 -14.22 -15.28
N LEU A 54 9.04 -12.92 -15.26
CA LEU A 54 10.06 -12.36 -14.36
C LEU A 54 9.79 -12.72 -12.90
N TRP A 55 8.54 -12.56 -12.43
CA TRP A 55 8.18 -12.92 -11.05
C TRP A 55 8.29 -14.41 -10.77
N ARG A 56 7.93 -15.26 -11.75
CA ARG A 56 8.10 -16.72 -11.63
C ARG A 56 9.57 -17.10 -11.46
N ASP A 57 10.45 -16.50 -12.25
CA ASP A 57 11.88 -16.76 -12.21
C ASP A 57 12.49 -16.31 -10.88
N CYS A 58 12.18 -15.08 -10.42
CA CYS A 58 12.61 -14.58 -9.12
C CYS A 58 12.13 -15.47 -7.96
N THR A 59 10.89 -15.98 -8.04
CA THR A 59 10.34 -16.88 -7.02
C THR A 59 11.07 -18.22 -7.01
N ALA A 60 11.37 -18.80 -8.18
CA ALA A 60 12.14 -20.04 -8.28
C ALA A 60 13.58 -19.87 -7.75
N GLN A 61 14.21 -18.72 -8.01
CA GLN A 61 15.51 -18.38 -7.46
C GLN A 61 15.47 -18.28 -5.94
N LEU A 62 14.47 -17.61 -5.35
CA LEU A 62 14.31 -17.53 -3.90
C LEU A 62 14.07 -18.91 -3.28
N LEU A 63 13.23 -19.75 -3.90
CA LEU A 63 12.96 -21.12 -3.44
C LEU A 63 14.20 -22.01 -3.41
N SER A 64 15.16 -21.77 -4.30
CA SER A 64 16.43 -22.49 -4.36
C SER A 64 17.57 -21.80 -3.59
N SER A 65 17.34 -20.59 -3.08
CA SER A 65 18.33 -19.80 -2.35
C SER A 65 18.52 -20.31 -0.91
N PRO A 66 19.76 -20.30 -0.38
CA PRO A 66 20.00 -20.55 1.06
C PRO A 66 19.31 -19.50 1.97
N GLU A 67 18.90 -18.36 1.42
CA GLU A 67 18.25 -17.26 2.15
C GLU A 67 16.75 -17.48 2.40
N TYR A 68 16.14 -18.52 1.79
CA TYR A 68 14.69 -18.75 1.87
C TYR A 68 14.17 -18.72 3.31
N GLY A 69 14.84 -19.41 4.23
CA GLY A 69 14.42 -19.45 5.63
C GLY A 69 14.49 -18.09 6.33
N GLU A 70 15.42 -17.23 5.94
CA GLU A 70 15.50 -15.86 6.47
C GLU A 70 14.41 -14.96 5.90
N VAL A 71 14.19 -15.03 4.58
CA VAL A 71 13.22 -14.17 3.89
C VAL A 71 11.77 -14.56 4.20
N VAL A 72 11.46 -15.86 4.27
CA VAL A 72 10.08 -16.36 4.33
C VAL A 72 9.69 -16.80 5.75
N CYS A 73 10.62 -17.38 6.51
CA CYS A 73 10.30 -18.02 7.79
C CYS A 73 10.65 -17.18 9.02
N ARG A 74 11.28 -16.00 8.85
CA ARG A 74 11.62 -15.10 9.96
C ARG A 74 10.89 -13.77 9.84
N TYR A 75 10.60 -13.17 10.99
CA TYR A 75 10.15 -11.79 11.02
C TYR A 75 11.28 -10.86 10.58
N GLY A 76 10.97 -9.93 9.68
CA GLY A 76 11.84 -8.82 9.36
C GLY A 76 11.91 -7.81 10.52
N SER A 77 12.85 -6.87 10.41
CA SER A 77 12.90 -5.72 11.33
C SER A 77 11.65 -4.85 11.17
N SER A 78 11.34 -4.03 12.18
CA SER A 78 10.24 -3.06 12.09
C SER A 78 10.44 -2.00 11.00
N GLN A 79 11.68 -1.78 10.55
CA GLN A 79 12.02 -0.86 9.46
C GLN A 79 11.81 -1.51 8.08
N GLY A 80 11.94 -2.84 7.98
CA GLY A 80 11.92 -3.59 6.74
C GLY A 80 13.07 -4.58 6.59
N TYR A 81 13.12 -5.24 5.44
CA TYR A 81 14.18 -6.18 5.10
C TYR A 81 15.46 -5.43 4.73
N LYS A 82 16.53 -5.60 5.52
CA LYS A 82 17.76 -4.81 5.42
C LYS A 82 18.43 -4.89 4.04
N PRO A 83 18.60 -6.06 3.40
CA PRO A 83 19.17 -6.13 2.06
C PRO A 83 18.37 -5.32 1.03
N PHE A 84 17.04 -5.28 1.14
CA PHE A 84 16.22 -4.46 0.26
C PHE A 84 16.41 -2.96 0.52
N ILE A 85 16.51 -2.54 1.79
CA ILE A 85 16.81 -1.15 2.15
C ILE A 85 18.14 -0.71 1.54
N ASP A 86 19.17 -1.55 1.61
CA ASP A 86 20.50 -1.24 1.08
C ASP A 86 20.48 -1.03 -0.44
N VAL A 87 19.78 -1.91 -1.17
CA VAL A 87 19.59 -1.76 -2.62
C VAL A 87 18.85 -0.46 -2.97
N ILE A 88 17.84 -0.08 -2.19
CA ILE A 88 17.12 1.19 -2.41
C ILE A 88 18.04 2.39 -2.18
N VAL A 89 18.82 2.39 -1.10
CA VAL A 89 19.77 3.48 -0.80
C VAL A 89 20.80 3.61 -1.93
N GLU A 90 21.39 2.49 -2.36
CA GLU A 90 22.37 2.47 -3.44
C GLU A 90 21.78 2.96 -4.77
N ASP A 91 20.64 2.41 -5.18
CA ASP A 91 19.99 2.74 -6.46
C ASP A 91 19.59 4.22 -6.51
N PHE A 92 19.00 4.75 -5.44
CA PHE A 92 18.57 6.15 -5.40
C PHE A 92 19.75 7.12 -5.34
N ASN A 93 20.80 6.81 -4.57
CA ASN A 93 22.00 7.64 -4.53
C ASN A 93 22.70 7.64 -5.90
N SER A 94 22.79 6.49 -6.58
CA SER A 94 23.39 6.36 -7.90
C SER A 94 22.60 7.10 -8.98
N ARG A 95 21.27 6.90 -9.04
CA ARG A 95 20.42 7.50 -10.09
C ARG A 95 20.21 9.00 -9.93
N TYR A 96 20.07 9.45 -8.69
CA TYR A 96 19.60 10.81 -8.40
C TYR A 96 20.67 11.68 -7.71
N GLY A 97 21.86 11.14 -7.41
CA GLY A 97 22.93 11.87 -6.73
C GLY A 97 22.57 12.28 -5.30
N LEU A 98 21.68 11.53 -4.66
CA LEU A 98 21.25 11.78 -3.28
C LEU A 98 22.30 11.29 -2.28
N ASN A 99 22.21 11.77 -1.04
CA ASN A 99 23.03 11.29 0.09
C ASN A 99 22.15 10.58 1.12
N LEU A 100 21.38 9.59 0.66
CA LEU A 100 20.51 8.78 1.51
C LEU A 100 21.34 7.79 2.33
N THR A 101 20.84 7.52 3.52
CA THR A 101 21.28 6.44 4.41
C THR A 101 20.09 5.52 4.69
N ASP A 102 20.33 4.36 5.31
CA ASP A 102 19.26 3.46 5.74
C ASP A 102 18.19 4.17 6.59
N ARG A 103 18.58 5.16 7.41
CA ARG A 103 17.69 6.00 8.23
C ARG A 103 16.65 6.79 7.44
N ASN A 104 16.81 6.92 6.13
CA ASN A 104 15.87 7.62 5.25
C ASN A 104 14.81 6.68 4.64
N VAL A 105 14.93 5.37 4.84
CA VAL A 105 14.08 4.37 4.18
C VAL A 105 13.26 3.58 5.21
N LEU A 106 11.96 3.46 4.94
CA LEU A 106 11.02 2.63 5.70
C LEU A 106 10.20 1.79 4.70
N ILE A 107 10.11 0.49 4.94
CA ILE A 107 9.28 -0.42 4.14
C ILE A 107 7.95 -0.63 4.84
N THR A 108 6.85 -0.36 4.14
CA THR A 108 5.48 -0.58 4.62
C THR A 108 4.73 -1.57 3.74
N PRO A 109 3.65 -2.21 4.22
CA PRO A 109 2.82 -3.08 3.40
C PRO A 109 1.94 -2.26 2.45
N GLY A 110 2.58 -1.64 1.46
CA GLY A 110 1.94 -0.80 0.44
C GLY A 110 1.82 0.67 0.82
N SER A 111 1.50 1.49 -0.19
CA SER A 111 1.44 2.95 -0.08
C SER A 111 0.29 3.46 0.80
N GLN A 112 -0.77 2.67 0.96
CA GLN A 112 -1.89 3.03 1.85
C GLN A 112 -1.46 3.08 3.32
N SER A 113 -0.61 2.15 3.76
CA SER A 113 -0.12 2.12 5.14
C SER A 113 0.81 3.28 5.46
N ILE A 114 1.74 3.64 4.57
CA ILE A 114 2.60 4.81 4.79
C ILE A 114 1.78 6.11 4.77
N TYR A 115 0.76 6.23 3.91
CA TYR A 115 -0.14 7.38 3.93
C TYR A 115 -0.92 7.47 5.24
N PHE A 116 -1.43 6.34 5.75
CA PHE A 116 -2.08 6.28 7.05
C PHE A 116 -1.14 6.74 8.17
N TYR A 117 0.11 6.24 8.21
CA TYR A 117 1.09 6.68 9.21
C TYR A 117 1.41 8.17 9.10
N ALA A 118 1.68 8.66 7.89
CA ALA A 118 2.04 10.06 7.67
C ALA A 118 0.90 11.01 8.04
N THR A 119 -0.33 10.71 7.64
CA THR A 119 -1.48 11.57 7.94
C THR A 119 -1.85 11.59 9.41
N ASN A 120 -1.69 10.48 10.13
CA ASN A 120 -1.92 10.43 11.58
C ASN A 120 -0.74 10.98 12.40
N ALA A 121 0.49 10.96 11.87
CA ALA A 121 1.64 11.57 12.53
C ALA A 121 1.70 13.09 12.33
N PHE A 122 1.31 13.59 11.15
CA PHE A 122 1.50 14.99 10.77
C PHE A 122 0.20 15.81 10.67
N GLY A 123 -0.96 15.16 10.58
CA GLY A 123 -2.28 15.78 10.63
C GLY A 123 -3.00 15.50 11.95
N GLY A 124 -4.16 16.13 12.13
CA GLY A 124 -4.96 15.99 13.36
C GLY A 124 -4.61 17.04 14.42
N TYR A 125 -5.11 16.83 15.63
CA TYR A 125 -4.91 17.75 16.75
C TYR A 125 -3.56 17.49 17.42
N THR A 126 -2.78 18.54 17.63
CA THR A 126 -1.55 18.52 18.45
C THR A 126 -1.89 18.53 19.94
N THR A 127 -0.88 18.32 20.80
CA THR A 127 -1.03 18.29 22.27
C THR A 127 -1.55 19.60 22.86
N ASP A 128 -1.32 20.73 22.19
CA ASP A 128 -1.85 22.06 22.54
C ASP A 128 -3.22 22.35 21.88
N GLY A 129 -3.85 21.36 21.24
CA GLY A 129 -5.20 21.48 20.66
C GLY A 129 -5.25 22.16 19.30
N LYS A 130 -4.11 22.44 18.66
CA LYS A 130 -4.08 23.02 17.31
C LYS A 130 -4.35 21.96 16.24
N LEU A 131 -5.30 22.23 15.35
CA LEU A 131 -5.58 21.35 14.22
C LEU A 131 -4.53 21.53 13.10
N LYS A 132 -3.79 20.48 12.78
CA LYS A 132 -2.97 20.36 11.56
C LYS A 132 -3.75 19.67 10.46
N LYS A 133 -3.89 20.35 9.32
CA LYS A 133 -4.57 19.80 8.13
C LYS A 133 -3.55 19.25 7.15
N ILE A 134 -3.89 18.15 6.50
CA ILE A 134 -3.19 17.67 5.31
C ILE A 134 -3.73 18.46 4.12
N VAL A 135 -2.84 19.09 3.36
CA VAL A 135 -3.19 19.91 2.19
C VAL A 135 -2.81 19.14 0.93
N LEU A 136 -3.80 18.86 0.09
CA LEU A 136 -3.60 18.35 -1.26
C LEU A 136 -3.62 19.56 -2.20
N PRO A 137 -2.47 19.95 -2.78
CA PRO A 137 -2.33 21.22 -3.47
C PRO A 137 -3.06 21.26 -4.82
N LEU A 138 -3.46 20.11 -5.37
CA LEU A 138 -4.14 20.00 -6.65
C LEU A 138 -5.22 18.93 -6.59
N SER A 139 -6.36 19.21 -7.22
CA SER A 139 -7.49 18.29 -7.39
C SER A 139 -7.81 18.10 -8.88
N PRO A 140 -8.27 16.91 -9.33
CA PRO A 140 -8.57 15.71 -8.52
C PRO A 140 -7.30 14.99 -8.03
N ASP A 141 -7.42 14.28 -6.91
CA ASP A 141 -6.34 13.49 -6.31
C ASP A 141 -6.81 12.06 -6.01
N TYR A 142 -5.91 11.19 -5.53
CA TYR A 142 -6.18 9.79 -5.26
C TYR A 142 -7.24 9.60 -4.17
N THR A 143 -8.37 9.03 -4.57
CA THR A 143 -9.55 8.81 -3.72
C THR A 143 -9.33 7.82 -2.56
N GLY A 144 -8.23 7.07 -2.56
CA GLY A 144 -7.84 6.22 -1.43
C GLY A 144 -7.36 6.99 -0.20
N TYR A 145 -7.17 8.32 -0.30
CA TYR A 145 -6.82 9.19 0.82
C TYR A 145 -7.98 9.50 1.78
N GLY A 146 -9.23 9.35 1.34
CA GLY A 146 -10.43 9.66 2.13
C GLY A 146 -10.91 8.52 3.05
N GLY A 147 -10.12 7.46 3.16
CA GLY A 147 -10.38 6.29 4.02
C GLY A 147 -9.83 6.42 5.42
#